data_AF-A0A501XKA9-F1
#
_entry.id   AF-A0A501XKA9-F1
#
_cell.length_a   1.000
_cell.length_b   1.000
_cell.length_c   1.000
_cell.angle_alpha   90.00
_cell.angle_beta   90.00
_cell.angle_gamma   90.00
#
_symmetry.space_group_name_H-M   'P 1'
#
loop_
_entity.id
_entity.type
_entity.pdbx_description
1 polymer ?
#
loop_
_entity_poly.entity_id
_entity_poly.type
_entity_poly.pdbx_seq_one_letter_code
_entity_poly.pdbx_strand_id
1 'polypeptide(L)'
;MAEVTLSIGGRAYKLACRDGEEEDLRAAGGLLESRVSSLMEAHGAVAEPRLLLMAALLVSGELLERKATEARLSPFPAPQQLPNLAQYEALAARAEALAQRLEEAASAS
;
A
#
# COMPACT_ATOMS: atom_id res chain seq x y z
N MET A 1 28.29 7.27 -5.81
CA MET A 1 27.22 8.21 -5.45
C MET A 1 26.77 8.87 -6.74
N ALA A 2 25.72 8.31 -7.33
CA ALA A 2 25.20 8.73 -8.62
C ALA A 2 24.15 9.83 -8.47
N GLU A 3 24.00 10.64 -9.50
CA GLU A 3 22.94 11.65 -9.61
C GLU A 3 22.13 11.39 -10.88
N VAL A 4 20.82 11.56 -10.78
CA VAL A 4 19.90 11.51 -11.91
C VAL A 4 19.17 12.84 -12.01
N THR A 5 19.06 13.35 -13.23
CA THR A 5 18.22 14.52 -13.53
C THR A 5 16.92 14.03 -14.18
N LEU A 6 15.79 14.36 -13.57
CA LEU A 6 14.45 14.05 -14.08
C LEU A 6 13.80 15.34 -14.59
N SER A 7 13.05 15.26 -15.69
CA SER A 7 12.22 16.37 -16.18
C SER A 7 10.76 16.06 -15.88
N ILE A 8 10.13 16.86 -15.02
CA ILE A 8 8.73 16.68 -14.60
C ILE A 8 8.00 18.03 -14.69
N GLY A 9 6.89 18.09 -15.42
CA GLY A 9 6.08 19.30 -15.58
C GLY A 9 6.86 20.48 -16.15
N GLY A 10 7.80 20.21 -17.07
CA GLY A 10 8.68 21.23 -17.66
C GLY A 10 9.80 21.74 -16.75
N ARG A 11 10.05 21.09 -15.60
CA ARG A 11 11.15 21.44 -14.69
C ARG A 11 12.11 20.29 -14.46
N ALA A 12 13.39 20.63 -14.35
CA ALA A 12 14.45 19.68 -14.05
C ALA A 12 14.67 19.52 -12.54
N TYR A 13 14.69 18.28 -12.08
CA TYR A 13 14.94 17.87 -10.70
C TYR A 13 16.18 17.00 -10.63
N LYS A 14 17.16 17.41 -9.81
CA LYS A 14 18.36 16.61 -9.54
C LYS A 14 18.16 15.83 -8.25
N LEU A 15 18.30 14.51 -8.34
CA LEU A 15 18.14 13.58 -7.22
C LEU A 15 19.42 12.76 -7.07
N ALA A 16 19.92 12.69 -5.83
CA ALA A 16 20.97 11.75 -5.47
C ALA A 16 20.37 10.34 -5.34
N CYS A 17 21.09 9.34 -5.86
CA CYS A 17 20.67 7.94 -5.80
C CYS A 17 21.88 7.03 -5.53
N ARG A 18 21.60 5.78 -5.17
CA ARG A 18 22.66 4.78 -5.04
C ARG A 18 23.07 4.27 -6.41
N ASP A 19 24.32 3.83 -6.50
CA ASP A 19 24.85 3.25 -7.73
C ASP A 19 24.01 2.00 -8.08
N GLY A 20 23.40 2.00 -9.27
CA GLY A 20 22.48 0.95 -9.73
C GLY A 20 20.98 1.21 -9.53
N GLU A 21 20.57 2.25 -8.79
CA GLU A 21 19.14 2.63 -8.66
C GLU A 21 18.69 3.64 -9.75
N GLU A 22 19.60 4.00 -10.67
CA GLU A 22 19.41 5.08 -11.63
C GLU A 22 18.30 4.80 -12.66
N GLU A 23 18.19 3.55 -13.14
CA GLU A 23 17.17 3.14 -14.10
C GLU A 23 15.79 3.12 -13.45
N ASP A 24 15.67 2.56 -12.25
CA ASP A 24 14.43 2.54 -11.48
C ASP A 24 13.93 3.96 -11.20
N LEU A 25 14.84 4.88 -10.85
CA LEU A 25 14.49 6.27 -10.60
C LEU A 25 14.07 7.00 -11.89
N ARG A 26 14.71 6.73 -13.03
CA ARG A 26 14.26 7.24 -14.35
C ARG A 26 12.89 6.70 -14.73
N ALA A 27 12.65 5.41 -14.52
CA ALA A 27 11.36 4.78 -14.81
C ALA A 27 10.24 5.40 -13.94
N ALA A 28 10.49 5.58 -12.64
CA ALA A 28 9.58 6.25 -11.73
C ALA A 28 9.31 7.72 -12.13
N GLY A 29 10.37 8.44 -12.53
CA GLY A 29 10.27 9.81 -13.05
C GLY A 29 9.43 9.89 -14.33
N GLY A 30 9.62 8.97 -15.27
CA GLY A 30 8.83 8.90 -16.50
C GLY A 30 7.35 8.59 -16.26
N LEU A 31 7.05 7.71 -15.30
CA LEU A 31 5.67 7.45 -14.88
C LEU A 31 5.02 8.71 -14.30
N LEU A 32 5.73 9.44 -13.44
CA LEU A 32 5.23 10.67 -12.84
C LEU A 32 5.02 11.76 -13.91
N GLU A 33 5.96 11.94 -14.83
CA GLU A 33 5.86 12.91 -15.93
C GLU A 33 4.65 12.63 -16.83
N SER A 34 4.39 11.36 -17.16
CA SER A 34 3.20 10.99 -17.93
C SER A 34 1.91 11.45 -17.25
N ARG A 35 1.81 11.29 -15.91
CA ARG A 35 0.61 11.75 -15.16
C ARG A 35 0.52 13.26 -15.09
N VAL A 36 1.65 13.93 -14.90
CA VAL A 36 1.72 15.39 -14.90
C VAL A 36 1.27 15.95 -16.25
N SER A 37 1.75 15.40 -17.37
CA SER A 37 1.34 15.81 -18.72
C SER A 37 -0.16 15.66 -18.92
N SER A 38 -0.74 14.50 -18.58
CA SER A 38 -2.19 14.29 -18.70
C SER A 38 -3.02 15.24 -17.83
N LEU A 39 -2.53 15.58 -16.63
CA LEU A 39 -3.21 16.54 -15.75
C LEU A 39 -3.12 17.97 -16.29
N MET A 40 -2.01 18.35 -16.93
CA MET A 40 -1.88 19.65 -17.59
C MET A 40 -2.84 19.78 -18.77
N GLU A 41 -2.98 18.72 -19.57
CA GLU A 41 -3.96 18.67 -20.67
C GLU A 41 -5.40 18.77 -20.16
N ALA A 42 -5.73 18.09 -19.06
CA ALA A 42 -7.09 18.04 -18.53
C ALA A 42 -7.51 19.31 -17.76
N HIS A 43 -6.58 19.95 -17.04
CA HIS A 43 -6.90 21.03 -16.10
C HIS A 43 -6.31 22.39 -16.51
N GLY A 44 -5.53 22.47 -17.58
CA GLY A 44 -4.87 23.69 -18.02
C GLY A 44 -3.79 24.16 -17.06
N ALA A 45 -3.67 25.48 -16.88
CA ALA A 45 -2.63 26.07 -16.04
C ALA A 45 -2.90 25.87 -14.54
N VAL A 46 -2.36 24.79 -13.98
CA VAL A 46 -2.36 24.51 -12.54
C VAL A 46 -0.99 24.86 -11.95
N ALA A 47 -0.97 25.41 -10.73
CA ALA A 47 0.28 25.63 -10.01
C ALA A 47 1.01 24.30 -9.78
N GLU A 48 2.30 24.28 -10.07
CA GLU A 48 3.14 23.09 -10.04
C GLU A 48 3.07 22.28 -8.73
N PRO A 49 3.13 22.86 -7.51
CA PRO A 49 3.02 22.05 -6.29
C PRO A 49 1.70 21.27 -6.20
N ARG A 50 0.61 21.88 -6.68
CA ARG A 50 -0.71 21.25 -6.72
C ARG A 50 -0.79 20.17 -7.79
N LEU A 51 -0.19 20.42 -8.95
CA LEU A 51 -0.09 19.46 -10.05
C LEU A 51 0.69 18.20 -9.64
N LEU A 52 1.85 18.37 -9.00
CA LEU A 52 2.67 17.27 -8.47
C LEU A 52 1.95 16.49 -7.37
N LEU A 53 1.23 17.17 -6.47
CA LEU A 53 0.42 16.52 -5.44
C LEU A 53 -0.67 15.64 -6.08
N MET A 54 -1.38 16.16 -7.08
CA MET A 54 -2.40 15.40 -7.81
C MET A 54 -1.80 14.17 -8.50
N ALA A 55 -0.67 14.35 -9.19
CA ALA A 55 0.02 13.26 -9.87
C ALA A 55 0.49 12.18 -8.86
N ALA A 56 1.07 12.58 -7.73
CA ALA A 56 1.53 11.68 -6.68
C ALA A 56 0.38 10.89 -6.04
N LEU A 57 -0.75 11.53 -5.78
CA LEU A 57 -1.96 10.86 -5.26
C LEU A 57 -2.52 9.85 -6.25
N LEU A 58 -2.51 10.18 -7.55
CA LEU A 58 -3.01 9.29 -8.59
C LEU A 58 -2.16 8.02 -8.72
N VAL A 59 -0.83 8.16 -8.77
CA VAL A 59 0.09 7.02 -8.79
C VAL A 59 -0.05 6.19 -7.50
N SER A 60 -0.20 6.85 -6.35
CA SER A 60 -0.41 6.15 -5.07
C SER A 60 -1.71 5.35 -5.06
N GLY A 61 -2.79 5.89 -5.64
CA GLY A 61 -4.07 5.20 -5.78
C GLY A 61 -3.94 3.90 -6.59
N GLU A 62 -3.24 3.94 -7.72
CA GLU A 62 -2.99 2.75 -8.56
C GLU A 62 -2.16 1.68 -7.82
N LEU A 63 -1.16 2.10 -7.05
CA LEU A 63 -0.39 1.19 -6.21
C LEU A 63 -1.26 0.54 -5.12
N LEU A 64 -2.17 1.29 -4.51
CA LEU A 64 -3.11 0.75 -3.52
C LEU A 64 -4.10 -0.24 -4.15
N GLU A 65 -4.61 0.07 -5.34
CA GLU A 65 -5.51 -0.81 -6.09
C GLU A 65 -4.81 -2.13 -6.49
N ARG A 66 -3.57 -2.05 -6.97
CA ARG A 66 -2.75 -3.23 -7.27
C ARG A 66 -2.53 -4.10 -6.03
N LYS A 67 -2.13 -3.49 -4.91
CA LYS A 67 -1.97 -4.20 -3.63
C LYS A 67 -3.27 -4.87 -3.17
N ALA A 68 -4.40 -4.19 -3.32
CA ALA A 68 -5.71 -4.75 -2.97
C ALA A 68 -6.08 -5.93 -3.89
N THR A 69 -5.74 -5.83 -5.17
CA THR A 69 -5.98 -6.90 -6.16
C THR A 69 -5.09 -8.10 -5.89
N GLU A 70 -3.80 -7.89 -5.65
CA GLU A 70 -2.85 -8.93 -5.23
C GLU A 70 -3.33 -9.63 -3.95
N ALA A 71 -3.81 -8.87 -2.96
CA ALA A 71 -4.35 -9.45 -1.73
C ALA A 71 -5.62 -10.30 -1.97
N ARG A 72 -6.44 -9.97 -2.97
CA ARG A 72 -7.63 -10.75 -3.35
C ARG A 72 -7.29 -12.00 -4.16
N LEU A 73 -6.27 -11.91 -5.02
CA LEU A 73 -5.86 -12.99 -5.92
C LEU A 73 -4.86 -13.95 -5.27
N SER A 74 -4.25 -13.58 -4.14
CA SER A 74 -3.36 -14.45 -3.39
C SER A 74 -4.12 -15.71 -2.95
N PRO A 75 -3.68 -16.92 -3.36
CA PRO A 75 -4.31 -18.18 -2.98
C PRO A 75 -4.26 -18.43 -1.47
N PHE A 76 -3.32 -17.76 -0.80
CA PHE A 76 -3.20 -17.72 0.65
C PHE A 76 -3.70 -16.35 1.11
N PRO A 77 -4.62 -16.29 2.09
CA PRO A 77 -4.91 -15.02 2.74
C PRO A 77 -3.58 -14.41 3.18
N ALA A 78 -3.42 -13.09 3.00
CA ALA A 78 -2.32 -12.35 3.62
C ALA A 78 -2.15 -12.87 5.04
N PRO A 79 -0.91 -13.07 5.55
CA PRO A 79 -0.71 -13.65 6.87
C PRO A 79 -1.60 -12.88 7.82
N GLN A 80 -2.73 -13.49 8.19
CA GLN A 80 -3.54 -13.01 9.29
C GLN A 80 -2.53 -12.91 10.40
N GLN A 81 -2.51 -11.79 11.12
CA GLN A 81 -1.70 -11.70 12.33
C GLN A 81 -1.94 -13.00 13.06
N LEU A 82 -0.92 -13.87 13.07
CA LEU A 82 -1.01 -15.17 13.72
C LEU A 82 -1.50 -14.81 15.11
N PRO A 83 -2.62 -15.39 15.58
CA PRO A 83 -3.14 -15.04 16.88
C PRO A 83 -1.97 -15.09 17.85
N ASN A 84 -1.72 -13.99 18.55
CA ASN A 84 -0.63 -14.03 19.52
C ASN A 84 -0.99 -15.06 20.61
N LEU A 85 -0.02 -15.51 21.39
CA LEU A 85 -0.27 -16.49 22.47
C LEU A 85 -1.46 -16.08 23.36
N ALA A 86 -1.61 -14.78 23.65
CA ALA A 86 -2.73 -14.25 24.42
C ALA A 86 -4.11 -14.45 23.74
N GLN A 87 -4.20 -14.35 22.40
CA GLN A 87 -5.44 -14.63 21.67
C GLN A 87 -5.77 -16.13 21.68
N TYR A 88 -4.77 -17.01 21.61
CA TYR A 88 -4.99 -18.45 21.75
C TYR A 88 -5.44 -18.83 23.16
N GLU A 89 -4.85 -18.25 24.20
CA GLU A 89 -5.25 -18.44 25.60
C GLU A 89 -6.69 -17.97 25.83
N ALA A 90 -7.05 -16.79 25.32
CA ALA A 90 -8.41 -16.28 25.43
C ALA A 90 -9.44 -17.17 24.71
N LEU A 91 -9.07 -17.75 23.56
CA LEU A 91 -9.93 -18.66 22.82
C LEU A 91 -10.14 -19.99 23.59
N ALA A 92 -9.06 -20.53 24.17
CA ALA A 92 -9.10 -21.75 24.97
C ALA A 92 -9.97 -21.58 26.22
N ALA A 93 -9.78 -20.50 26.98
CA ALA A 93 -10.58 -20.20 28.17
C ALA A 93 -12.07 -20.06 27.83
N ARG A 94 -12.39 -19.47 26.67
CA ARG A 94 -13.77 -19.33 26.20
C ARG A 94 -14.39 -20.68 25.78
N ALA A 95 -13.60 -21.59 25.22
CA ALA A 95 -14.04 -22.95 24.88
C ALA A 95 -14.29 -23.78 26.14
N GLU A 96 -13.42 -23.69 27.15
CA GLU A 96 -13.60 -24.36 28.45
C GLU A 96 -14.87 -23.87 29.17
N ALA A 97 -15.09 -22.56 29.22
CA ALA A 97 -16.30 -21.98 29.81
C ALA A 97 -17.59 -22.45 29.11
N LEU A 98 -17.55 -22.66 27.78
CA LEU A 98 -18.68 -23.20 27.04
C LEU A 98 -18.90 -24.68 27.36
N ALA A 99 -17.83 -25.48 27.42
CA ALA A 99 -17.91 -26.90 27.77
C ALA A 99 -18.51 -27.08 29.17
N GLN A 100 -18.04 -26.31 30.16
CA GLN A 100 -18.55 -26.38 31.53
C GLN A 100 -20.04 -26.02 31.61
N ARG A 101 -20.48 -24.99 30.87
CA ARG A 101 -21.92 -24.64 30.81
C ARG A 101 -22.77 -25.74 30.20
N LEU A 102 -22.25 -26.49 29.23
CA LEU A 102 -22.95 -27.62 28.63
C LEU A 102 -23.01 -28.82 29.58
N GLU A 103 -21.94 -29.09 30.33
CA GLU A 103 -21.91 -30.16 31.34
C GLU A 103 -22.86 -29.84 32.51
N GLU A 104 -22.85 -28.61 33.01
CA GLU A 104 -23.78 -28.14 34.04
C GLU A 104 -25.23 -28.28 33.57
N ALA A 105 -25.54 -27.87 32.34
CA ALA A 105 -26.86 -28.04 31.75
C ALA A 105 -27.27 -29.51 31.55
N ALA A 106 -26.31 -30.39 31.21
CA ALA A 106 -26.55 -31.82 31.05
C ALA A 106 -26.75 -32.54 32.40
N SER A 107 -26.06 -32.11 33.45
CA SER A 107 -26.16 -32.67 34.81
C SER A 107 -27.38 -32.18 35.59
N ALA A 108 -28.00 -31.08 35.15
CA ALA A 108 -29.23 -30.53 35.72
C ALA A 108 -30.52 -31.13 35.11
N SER A 109 -30.39 -32.05 34.16
CA SER A 109 -31.47 -32.85 33.57
C SER A 109 -31.48 -34.28 34.10
#